data_AF-Q97VL7-F1
#
_entry.id   AF-Q97VL7-F1
#
_cell.length_a   1.000
_cell.length_b   1.000
_cell.length_c   1.000
_cell.angle_alpha   90.00
_cell.angle_beta   90.00
_cell.angle_gamma   90.00
#
_symmetry.space_group_name_H-M   'P 1'
#
loop_
_entity.id
_entity.type
_entity.pdbx_description
1 polymer ?
#
loop_
_entity_poly.entity_id
_entity_poly.type
_entity_poly.pdbx_seq_one_letter_code
_entity_poly.pdbx_strand_id
1 'polypeptide(L)'
;MKILIIAPLTEVSEEENEIRPIEVTNWSNSPVGISSKYSFLAEKKFLEEERHEVKILTLVPTEIRKNLNVKFSNYNELVSNILEALKFGNDNIAVEVIPFEDSVSLGTSLFFSYLKIYYAIKTFLPSLIILDVSHSSSSFSTLVLTALDIAITDSLLTQQVENYIYAKVSKRNDSIQLISHMFKNMYSIKLSEYFLREMKIMKSENQANLPQFVGRAEFRRLGFCIENCYPLVVLHVLDGMDLEKLVSEEKIMEIVVNNLEIKDGKLIQNVELLEGATYYVLATHLVKRYKVKKPFSVDNVRNILNLTSPTCRRISNQIIDEMMIELNYLLRHLGLREGEYSLEQISNLLKQPLTEIIRKEESIGDILSRYKRECGSINLSGIGLDPGATIIKIDSDKIYVYYADECEDSVLSKVKDQMGD
;
A
#
# COMPACT_ATOMS: atom_id res chain seq x y z
N MET A 1 0.90 22.86 10.52
CA MET A 1 0.92 21.67 9.63
C MET A 1 1.81 20.61 10.26
N LYS A 2 1.59 19.32 9.98
CA LYS A 2 2.50 18.24 10.39
C LYS A 2 3.51 17.96 9.28
N ILE A 3 4.80 18.03 9.59
CA ILE A 3 5.91 17.88 8.63
C ILE A 3 6.85 16.77 9.09
N LEU A 4 7.06 15.77 8.23
CA LEU A 4 8.05 14.72 8.46
C LEU A 4 9.29 15.01 7.62
N ILE A 5 10.42 15.23 8.27
CA ILE A 5 11.73 15.30 7.60
C ILE A 5 12.37 13.91 7.64
N ILE A 6 12.70 13.36 6.48
CA ILE A 6 13.46 12.12 6.33
C ILE A 6 14.85 12.51 5.88
N ALA A 7 15.85 12.14 6.67
CA ALA A 7 17.24 12.51 6.45
C ALA A 7 18.11 11.24 6.36
N PRO A 8 18.37 10.71 5.15
CA PRO A 8 19.46 9.75 4.99
C PRO A 8 20.79 10.42 5.39
N LEU A 9 21.65 9.69 6.11
CA LEU A 9 22.89 10.20 6.65
C LEU A 9 24.02 9.21 6.45
N THR A 10 24.98 9.56 5.59
CA THR A 10 26.22 8.77 5.39
C THR A 10 27.47 9.52 5.87
N GLU A 11 27.36 10.83 6.09
CA GLU A 11 28.45 11.71 6.51
C GLU A 11 28.13 12.33 7.87
N VAL A 12 29.10 12.33 8.78
CA VAL A 12 28.94 12.89 10.13
C VAL A 12 29.70 14.20 10.18
N SER A 13 29.02 15.28 10.58
CA SER A 13 29.64 16.60 10.78
C SER A 13 29.83 16.87 12.26
N GLU A 14 31.05 17.23 12.66
CA GLU A 14 31.33 17.76 13.99
C GLU A 14 31.17 19.28 14.05
N GLU A 15 31.33 19.95 12.91
CA GLU A 15 31.30 21.41 12.78
C GLU A 15 29.88 21.92 12.54
N GLU A 16 29.54 23.00 13.24
CA GLU A 16 28.36 23.80 12.93
C GLU A 16 28.66 24.79 11.82
N ASN A 17 27.73 24.91 10.88
CA ASN A 17 27.78 25.89 9.81
C ASN A 17 26.50 26.71 9.81
N GLU A 18 26.57 27.94 9.32
CA GLU A 18 25.37 28.73 9.06
C GLU A 18 24.63 28.10 7.86
N ILE A 19 23.39 27.66 8.10
CA ILE A 19 22.55 27.02 7.08
C ILE A 19 21.28 27.84 6.93
N ARG A 20 20.97 28.24 5.70
CA ARG A 20 19.73 28.92 5.33
C ARG A 20 18.67 27.86 4.99
N PRO A 21 17.60 27.73 5.80
CA PRO A 21 16.46 26.83 5.57
C PRO A 21 15.75 27.10 4.25
N ILE A 22 14.87 26.18 3.84
CA ILE A 22 13.95 26.42 2.73
C ILE A 22 12.70 27.17 3.22
N GLU A 23 12.40 28.32 2.62
CA GLU A 23 11.16 29.04 2.90
C GLU A 23 10.01 28.34 2.15
N VAL A 24 9.30 27.42 2.83
CA VAL A 24 8.22 26.62 2.20
C VAL A 24 6.92 27.44 2.05
N THR A 25 6.79 28.55 2.78
CA THR A 25 5.52 29.25 3.02
C THR A 25 5.44 30.66 2.40
N ASN A 26 6.57 31.31 2.14
CA ASN A 26 6.63 32.65 1.55
C ASN A 26 7.88 32.72 0.66
N TRP A 27 7.88 33.51 -0.42
CA TRP A 27 8.99 33.55 -1.39
C TRP A 27 9.71 34.91 -1.36
N SER A 28 9.48 35.68 -0.28
CA SER A 28 9.78 37.11 -0.22
C SER A 28 10.78 37.49 0.86
N ASN A 29 11.14 36.59 1.79
CA ASN A 29 12.15 36.84 2.82
C ASN A 29 13.17 35.70 2.86
N SER A 30 14.38 35.92 2.33
CA SER A 30 15.46 34.94 2.53
C SER A 30 15.64 34.66 4.03
N PRO A 31 15.46 33.42 4.50
CA PRO A 31 15.50 33.14 5.93
C PRO A 31 16.88 33.45 6.49
N VAL A 32 16.91 33.93 7.73
CA VAL A 32 18.15 34.15 8.48
C VAL A 32 18.86 32.80 8.61
N GLY A 33 20.19 32.80 8.47
CA GLY A 33 20.97 31.58 8.62
C GLY A 33 20.89 31.03 10.05
N ILE A 34 20.77 29.71 10.15
CA ILE A 34 20.71 28.97 11.40
C ILE A 34 22.01 28.18 11.55
N SER A 35 22.78 28.44 12.62
CA SER A 35 23.94 27.63 12.98
C SER A 35 23.48 26.21 13.32
N SER A 36 23.98 25.23 12.57
CA SER A 36 23.63 23.82 12.76
C SER A 36 24.68 22.90 12.15
N LYS A 37 24.83 21.70 12.73
CA LYS A 37 25.66 20.62 12.16
C LYS A 37 25.07 20.01 10.90
N TYR A 38 23.74 19.96 10.83
CA TYR A 38 23.02 19.32 9.75
C TYR A 38 21.89 20.20 9.21
N SER A 39 21.61 20.06 7.92
CA SER A 39 20.58 20.83 7.22
C SER A 39 19.18 20.51 7.73
N PHE A 40 18.87 19.22 7.96
CA PHE A 40 17.57 18.79 8.48
C PHE A 40 17.28 19.31 9.90
N LEU A 41 18.32 19.59 10.71
CA LEU A 41 18.16 20.21 12.03
C LEU A 41 17.88 21.71 11.92
N ALA A 42 18.58 22.41 11.02
CA ALA A 42 18.32 23.82 10.73
C ALA A 42 16.89 23.99 10.20
N GLU A 43 16.49 23.12 9.28
CA GLU A 43 15.14 23.08 8.70
C GLU A 43 14.07 22.83 9.77
N LYS A 44 14.28 21.84 10.65
CA LYS A 44 13.35 21.60 11.77
C LYS A 44 13.18 22.84 12.63
N LYS A 45 14.29 23.46 13.06
CA LYS A 45 14.25 24.64 13.92
C LYS A 45 13.45 25.78 13.28
N PHE A 46 13.70 26.04 12.00
CA PHE A 46 12.96 27.05 11.25
C PHE A 46 11.46 26.75 11.16
N LEU A 47 11.09 25.54 10.77
CA LEU A 47 9.68 25.15 10.64
C LEU A 47 8.94 25.15 11.98
N GLU A 48 9.63 24.81 13.08
CA GLU A 48 9.07 24.91 14.44
C GLU A 48 8.87 26.38 14.88
N GLU A 49 9.78 27.28 14.51
CA GLU A 49 9.61 28.74 14.69
C GLU A 49 8.40 29.27 13.90
N GLU A 50 8.11 28.69 12.73
CA GLU A 50 6.87 28.92 11.95
C GLU A 50 5.62 28.21 12.51
N ARG A 51 5.71 27.62 13.72
CA ARG A 51 4.63 26.92 14.42
C ARG A 51 4.12 25.68 13.68
N HIS A 52 4.99 24.97 12.98
CA HIS A 52 4.69 23.64 12.45
C HIS A 52 5.04 22.55 13.48
N GLU A 53 4.34 21.42 13.41
CA GLU A 53 4.68 20.22 14.16
C GLU A 53 5.64 19.41 13.30
N VAL A 54 6.90 19.28 13.73
CA VAL A 54 7.96 18.67 12.91
C VAL A 54 8.53 17.44 13.59
N LYS A 55 8.68 16.35 12.83
CA LYS A 55 9.44 15.16 13.25
C LYS A 55 10.56 14.87 12.28
N ILE A 56 11.67 14.37 12.79
CA ILE A 56 12.80 13.91 11.98
C ILE A 56 12.91 12.39 12.12
N LEU A 57 13.01 11.71 10.97
CA LEU A 57 13.48 10.34 10.85
C LEU A 57 14.84 10.36 10.14
N THR A 58 15.90 10.05 10.85
CA THR A 58 17.24 9.90 10.29
C THR A 58 17.49 8.42 9.96
N LEU A 59 17.81 8.13 8.70
CA LEU A 59 18.17 6.79 8.26
C LEU A 59 19.69 6.72 8.08
N VAL A 60 20.33 5.73 8.68
CA VAL A 60 21.79 5.62 8.73
C VAL A 60 22.21 4.26 8.18
N PRO A 61 23.07 4.16 7.16
CA PRO A 61 23.53 2.86 6.68
C PRO A 61 24.54 2.24 7.66
N THR A 62 24.57 0.91 7.76
CA THR A 62 25.60 0.20 8.56
C THR A 62 27.02 0.52 8.13
N GLU A 63 27.23 0.91 6.87
CA GLU A 63 28.52 1.35 6.35
C GLU A 63 29.12 2.56 7.10
N ILE A 64 28.29 3.41 7.73
CA ILE A 64 28.77 4.59 8.50
C ILE A 64 29.75 4.19 9.62
N ARG A 65 29.73 2.92 10.05
CA ARG A 65 30.65 2.38 11.05
C ARG A 65 32.12 2.64 10.72
N LYS A 66 32.46 2.70 9.43
CA LYS A 66 33.82 3.00 8.95
C LYS A 66 34.25 4.41 9.35
N ASN A 67 33.33 5.37 9.28
CA ASN A 67 33.58 6.77 9.67
C ASN A 67 33.59 6.95 11.19
N LEU A 68 32.78 6.17 11.90
CA LEU A 68 32.65 6.22 13.37
C LEU A 68 33.65 5.34 14.12
N ASN A 69 34.49 4.57 13.42
CA ASN A 69 35.42 3.58 14.00
C ASN A 69 34.73 2.60 14.97
N VAL A 70 33.49 2.20 14.67
CA VAL A 70 32.70 1.29 15.49
C VAL A 70 33.17 -0.15 15.34
N LYS A 71 33.47 -0.81 16.47
CA LYS A 71 33.72 -2.25 16.54
C LYS A 71 32.44 -2.99 16.90
N PHE A 72 32.30 -4.23 16.45
CA PHE A 72 31.09 -5.02 16.61
C PHE A 72 31.38 -6.52 16.45
N SER A 73 30.62 -7.36 17.15
CA SER A 73 30.73 -8.83 17.13
C SER A 73 29.44 -9.51 16.68
N ASN A 74 28.34 -8.76 16.56
CA ASN A 74 27.08 -9.19 15.94
C ASN A 74 26.31 -7.95 15.41
N TYR A 75 25.22 -8.18 14.66
CA TYR A 75 24.43 -7.10 14.06
C TYR A 75 23.78 -6.19 15.11
N ASN A 76 23.24 -6.74 16.20
CA ASN A 76 22.59 -5.93 17.24
C ASN A 76 23.59 -5.00 17.93
N GLU A 77 24.79 -5.51 18.23
CA GLU A 77 25.89 -4.71 18.78
C GLU A 77 26.33 -3.59 17.81
N LEU A 78 26.43 -3.89 16.51
CA LEU A 78 26.73 -2.89 15.49
C LEU A 78 25.70 -1.75 15.51
N VAL A 79 24.41 -2.09 15.50
CA VAL A 79 23.31 -1.12 15.54
C VAL A 79 23.41 -0.27 16.81
N SER A 80 23.52 -0.89 17.98
CA SER A 80 23.63 -0.18 19.25
C SER A 80 24.84 0.76 19.30
N ASN A 81 26.00 0.32 18.83
CA ASN A 81 27.23 1.12 18.86
C ASN A 81 27.18 2.30 17.87
N ILE A 82 26.57 2.12 16.69
CA ILE A 82 26.32 3.23 15.75
C ILE A 82 25.40 4.28 16.39
N LEU A 83 24.29 3.84 16.99
CA LEU A 83 23.35 4.73 17.66
C LEU A 83 24.01 5.48 18.82
N GLU A 84 24.86 4.80 19.59
CA GLU A 84 25.59 5.42 20.68
C GLU A 84 26.60 6.47 20.19
N ALA A 85 27.28 6.22 19.08
CA ALA A 85 28.26 7.13 18.51
C ALA A 85 27.62 8.38 17.87
N LEU A 86 26.41 8.27 17.32
CA LEU A 86 25.76 9.38 16.63
C LEU A 86 25.01 10.37 17.54
N LYS A 87 24.74 10.00 18.80
CA LYS A 87 23.93 10.75 19.81
C LYS A 87 23.61 12.20 19.41
N PHE A 88 22.43 12.40 18.80
CA PHE A 88 21.93 13.71 18.39
C PHE A 88 21.37 14.55 19.57
N GLY A 89 21.97 14.47 20.75
CA GLY A 89 21.53 15.24 21.93
C GLY A 89 20.05 15.01 22.32
N ASN A 90 19.43 16.04 22.91
CA ASN A 90 18.05 16.03 23.41
C ASN A 90 16.99 16.32 22.32
N ASP A 91 17.35 16.28 21.03
CA ASP A 91 16.54 16.86 19.96
C ASP A 91 15.35 16.00 19.50
N ASN A 92 14.98 14.95 20.24
CA ASN A 92 13.85 14.05 19.94
C ASN A 92 13.84 13.58 18.47
N ILE A 93 14.99 13.09 18.00
CA ILE A 93 15.19 12.58 16.64
C ILE A 93 15.11 11.05 16.66
N ALA A 94 14.30 10.48 15.77
CA ALA A 94 14.31 9.04 15.56
C ALA A 94 15.46 8.67 14.62
N VAL A 95 16.40 7.85 15.09
CA VAL A 95 17.52 7.35 14.29
C VAL A 95 17.34 5.87 14.06
N GLU A 96 17.36 5.45 12.79
CA GLU A 96 17.18 4.07 12.39
C GLU A 96 18.37 3.61 11.57
N VAL A 97 19.01 2.51 12.02
CA VAL A 97 20.14 1.91 11.32
C VAL A 97 19.63 0.93 10.27
N ILE A 98 20.02 1.15 9.02
CA ILE A 98 19.64 0.36 7.86
C ILE A 98 20.81 -0.53 7.46
N PRO A 99 20.61 -1.86 7.29
CA PRO A 99 21.64 -2.73 6.74
C PRO A 99 21.91 -2.30 5.29
N PHE A 100 23.05 -1.66 5.05
CA PHE A 100 23.47 -1.14 3.75
C PHE A 100 25.00 -1.05 3.72
N GLU A 101 25.61 -1.98 3.01
CA GLU A 101 27.04 -2.07 2.68
C GLU A 101 27.20 -3.02 1.48
N ASP A 102 28.40 -3.08 0.88
CA ASP A 102 28.65 -3.84 -0.37
C ASP A 102 28.20 -5.32 -0.34
N SER A 103 28.19 -5.96 0.84
CA SER A 103 27.84 -7.36 1.03
C SER A 103 26.38 -7.60 1.43
N VAL A 104 25.56 -6.53 1.46
CA VAL A 104 24.12 -6.59 1.75
C VAL A 104 23.33 -6.30 0.47
N SER A 105 22.33 -7.14 0.20
CA SER A 105 21.45 -6.99 -0.95
C SER A 105 20.67 -5.66 -0.90
N LEU A 106 20.51 -5.03 -2.06
CA LEU A 106 19.68 -3.82 -2.19
C LEU A 106 18.23 -4.09 -1.78
N GLY A 107 17.71 -5.30 -2.05
CA GLY A 107 16.36 -5.70 -1.62
C GLY A 107 16.20 -5.68 -0.10
N THR A 108 17.22 -6.13 0.65
CA THR A 108 17.22 -6.03 2.11
C THR A 108 17.23 -4.59 2.58
N SER A 109 18.12 -3.79 2.02
CA SER A 109 18.25 -2.38 2.37
C SER A 109 16.95 -1.60 2.10
N LEU A 110 16.34 -1.87 0.95
CA LEU A 110 15.07 -1.27 0.51
C LEU A 110 13.95 -1.64 1.47
N PHE A 111 13.83 -2.91 1.82
CA PHE A 111 12.79 -3.41 2.73
C PHE A 111 12.86 -2.74 4.10
N PHE A 112 14.04 -2.68 4.71
CA PHE A 112 14.24 -2.04 6.01
C PHE A 112 13.94 -0.54 5.95
N SER A 113 14.44 0.15 4.91
CA SER A 113 14.17 1.57 4.72
C SER A 113 12.67 1.85 4.56
N TYR A 114 11.98 1.04 3.74
CA TYR A 114 10.55 1.14 3.51
C TYR A 114 9.75 1.01 4.81
N LEU A 115 10.02 -0.03 5.62
CA LEU A 115 9.29 -0.25 6.86
C LEU A 115 9.44 0.93 7.84
N LYS A 116 10.68 1.41 8.02
CA LYS A 116 10.94 2.53 8.94
C LYS A 116 10.25 3.81 8.50
N ILE A 117 10.27 4.11 7.20
CA ILE A 117 9.56 5.27 6.64
C ILE A 117 8.05 5.08 6.76
N TYR A 118 7.52 3.91 6.40
CA TYR A 118 6.09 3.60 6.48
C TYR A 118 5.55 3.77 7.88
N TYR A 119 6.23 3.23 8.90
CA TYR A 119 5.80 3.40 10.29
C TYR A 119 5.84 4.87 10.74
N ALA A 120 6.85 5.64 10.34
CA ALA A 120 6.92 7.06 10.65
C ALA A 120 5.74 7.83 10.04
N ILE A 121 5.42 7.58 8.76
CA ILE A 121 4.26 8.17 8.08
C ILE A 121 2.96 7.75 8.78
N LYS A 122 2.76 6.45 9.02
CA LYS A 122 1.57 5.89 9.66
C LYS A 122 1.31 6.45 11.06
N THR A 123 2.37 6.61 11.86
CA THR A 123 2.24 7.05 13.25
C THR A 123 2.03 8.56 13.33
N PHE A 124 2.70 9.32 12.46
CA PHE A 124 2.68 10.78 12.55
C PHE A 124 1.57 11.44 11.71
N LEU A 125 1.21 10.82 10.58
CA LEU A 125 0.28 11.33 9.57
C LEU A 125 0.67 12.73 9.06
N PRO A 126 1.87 12.89 8.45
CA PRO A 126 2.33 14.17 7.96
C PRO A 126 1.49 14.67 6.77
N SER A 127 1.32 15.99 6.66
CA SER A 127 0.74 16.60 5.44
C SER A 127 1.82 16.91 4.39
N LEU A 128 3.05 17.11 4.84
CA LEU A 128 4.23 17.36 4.00
C LEU A 128 5.38 16.43 4.46
N ILE A 129 6.05 15.82 3.49
CA ILE A 129 7.26 15.03 3.73
C ILE A 129 8.44 15.72 3.03
N ILE A 130 9.52 15.98 3.76
CA ILE A 130 10.76 16.55 3.21
C ILE A 130 11.82 15.46 3.24
N LEU A 131 12.33 15.05 2.08
CA LEU A 131 13.49 14.19 1.95
C LEU A 131 14.75 15.07 1.80
N ASP A 132 15.50 15.22 2.87
CA ASP A 132 16.76 15.98 2.88
C ASP A 132 17.94 15.07 2.59
N VAL A 133 18.49 15.15 1.36
CA VAL A 133 19.60 14.30 0.90
C VAL A 133 20.97 14.96 1.06
N SER A 134 21.08 16.06 1.79
CA SER A 134 22.29 16.88 1.87
C SER A 134 23.53 16.15 2.40
N HIS A 135 23.35 15.21 3.33
CA HIS A 135 24.43 14.54 4.06
C HIS A 135 24.49 13.04 3.75
N SER A 136 24.06 12.66 2.54
CA SER A 136 23.96 11.27 2.12
C SER A 136 24.54 11.04 0.73
N SER A 137 25.24 9.91 0.58
CA SER A 137 25.73 9.43 -0.71
C SER A 137 24.59 9.25 -1.71
N SER A 138 24.89 9.40 -3.00
CA SER A 138 23.90 9.28 -4.07
C SER A 138 23.20 7.92 -4.09
N SER A 139 23.93 6.83 -3.79
CA SER A 139 23.39 5.47 -3.78
C SER A 139 22.37 5.28 -2.66
N PHE A 140 22.71 5.69 -1.43
CA PHE A 140 21.82 5.55 -0.28
C PHE A 140 20.62 6.50 -0.37
N SER A 141 20.83 7.74 -0.84
CA SER A 141 19.75 8.70 -1.12
C SER A 141 18.76 8.18 -2.15
N THR A 142 19.23 7.46 -3.18
CA THR A 142 18.36 6.87 -4.21
C THR A 142 17.54 5.72 -3.63
N LEU A 143 18.16 4.84 -2.84
CA LEU A 143 17.46 3.75 -2.15
C LEU A 143 16.35 4.29 -1.23
N VAL A 144 16.66 5.31 -0.42
CA VAL A 144 15.69 5.93 0.51
C VAL A 144 14.56 6.63 -0.25
N LEU A 145 14.85 7.28 -1.38
CA LEU A 145 13.80 7.83 -2.24
C LEU A 145 12.85 6.75 -2.75
N THR A 146 13.37 5.62 -3.24
CA THR A 146 12.53 4.49 -3.68
C THR A 146 11.71 3.92 -2.51
N ALA A 147 12.32 3.76 -1.34
CA ALA A 147 11.63 3.32 -0.14
C ALA A 147 10.49 4.28 0.27
N LEU A 148 10.74 5.59 0.20
CA LEU A 148 9.75 6.64 0.46
C LEU A 148 8.58 6.56 -0.52
N ASP A 149 8.85 6.42 -1.82
CA ASP A 149 7.80 6.32 -2.83
C ASP A 149 6.88 5.14 -2.58
N ILE A 150 7.42 3.99 -2.17
CA ILE A 150 6.65 2.79 -1.83
C ILE A 150 5.88 2.99 -0.51
N ALA A 151 6.50 3.58 0.52
CA ALA A 151 5.86 3.84 1.80
C ALA A 151 4.69 4.83 1.70
N ILE A 152 4.81 5.86 0.84
CA ILE A 152 3.71 6.77 0.50
C ILE A 152 2.60 6.02 -0.23
N THR A 153 2.94 5.19 -1.23
CA THR A 153 1.97 4.35 -1.95
C THR A 153 1.19 3.48 -0.96
N ASP A 154 1.87 2.75 -0.09
CA ASP A 154 1.24 1.91 0.93
C ASP A 154 0.31 2.75 1.82
N SER A 155 0.80 3.86 2.35
CA SER A 155 0.01 4.74 3.23
C SER A 155 -1.24 5.29 2.56
N LEU A 156 -1.16 5.69 1.28
CA LEU A 156 -2.33 6.16 0.51
C LEU A 156 -3.36 5.05 0.28
N LEU A 157 -2.91 3.80 0.09
CA LEU A 157 -3.82 2.67 -0.13
C LEU A 157 -4.45 2.17 1.16
N THR A 158 -3.72 2.26 2.28
CA THR A 158 -4.09 1.56 3.52
C THR A 158 -4.60 2.47 4.63
N GLN A 159 -4.35 3.78 4.54
CA GLN A 159 -4.78 4.77 5.53
C GLN A 159 -5.89 5.68 4.99
N GLN A 160 -6.59 6.39 5.86
CA GLN A 160 -7.62 7.38 5.48
C GLN A 160 -6.98 8.72 5.07
N VAL A 161 -6.00 8.67 4.16
CA VAL A 161 -5.27 9.84 3.66
C VAL A 161 -5.46 9.91 2.14
N GLU A 162 -5.94 11.04 1.65
CA GLU A 162 -6.26 11.20 0.22
C GLU A 162 -5.04 11.54 -0.63
N ASN A 163 -4.08 12.27 -0.05
CA ASN A 163 -2.90 12.77 -0.75
C ASN A 163 -1.73 13.04 0.20
N TYR A 164 -0.53 13.03 -0.38
CA TYR A 164 0.70 13.51 0.23
C TYR A 164 1.40 14.48 -0.72
N ILE A 165 2.00 15.53 -0.14
CA ILE A 165 3.02 16.32 -0.81
C ILE A 165 4.36 15.85 -0.27
N TYR A 166 5.31 15.56 -1.16
CA TYR A 166 6.69 15.35 -0.75
C TYR A 166 7.68 16.17 -1.57
N ALA A 167 8.73 16.65 -0.92
CA ALA A 167 9.77 17.48 -1.50
C ALA A 167 11.14 16.85 -1.26
N LYS A 168 11.97 16.78 -2.30
CA LYS A 168 13.38 16.42 -2.19
C LYS A 168 14.21 17.70 -2.14
N VAL A 169 15.03 17.84 -1.12
CA VAL A 169 15.89 19.01 -0.90
C VAL A 169 17.34 18.61 -0.74
N SER A 170 18.25 19.53 -1.03
CA SER A 170 19.68 19.36 -0.76
C SER A 170 20.35 20.68 -0.46
N LYS A 171 21.34 20.66 0.41
CA LYS A 171 22.23 21.76 0.76
C LYS A 171 23.18 22.02 -0.41
N ARG A 172 23.15 23.24 -0.93
CA ARG A 172 24.12 23.75 -1.89
C ARG A 172 24.74 25.02 -1.33
N ASN A 173 26.04 24.96 -1.02
CA ASN A 173 26.71 25.97 -0.20
C ASN A 173 25.99 26.11 1.15
N ASP A 174 25.66 27.31 1.57
CA ASP A 174 25.02 27.58 2.86
C ASP A 174 23.49 27.59 2.79
N SER A 175 22.86 27.15 1.70
CA SER A 175 21.40 27.13 1.58
C SER A 175 20.83 25.77 1.21
N ILE A 176 19.67 25.45 1.79
CA ILE A 176 18.85 24.30 1.41
C ILE A 176 18.06 24.70 0.16
N GLN A 177 18.15 23.88 -0.90
CA GLN A 177 17.48 24.11 -2.16
C GLN A 177 16.49 23.00 -2.47
N LEU A 178 15.33 23.36 -3.03
CA LEU A 178 14.38 22.41 -3.59
C LEU A 178 14.96 21.80 -4.87
N ILE A 179 15.14 20.48 -4.88
CA ILE A 179 15.51 19.73 -6.09
C ILE A 179 14.25 19.41 -6.89
N SER A 180 13.25 18.84 -6.22
CA SER A 180 11.99 18.44 -6.84
C SER A 180 10.89 18.37 -5.79
N HIS A 181 9.64 18.48 -6.22
CA HIS A 181 8.48 18.21 -5.39
C HIS A 181 7.48 17.37 -6.19
N MET A 182 6.69 16.57 -5.49
CA MET A 182 5.65 15.73 -6.07
C MET A 182 4.39 15.79 -5.21
N PHE A 183 3.26 15.81 -5.90
CA PHE A 183 1.95 15.60 -5.32
C PHE A 183 1.50 14.18 -5.69
N LYS A 184 1.26 13.34 -4.70
CA LYS A 184 0.83 11.96 -4.90
C LYS A 184 -0.53 11.75 -4.24
N ASN A 185 -1.47 11.24 -5.01
CA ASN A 185 -2.80 10.88 -4.51
C ASN A 185 -3.08 9.41 -4.80
N MET A 186 -4.08 8.84 -4.13
CA MET A 186 -4.44 7.43 -4.29
C MET A 186 -4.73 7.05 -5.76
N TYR A 187 -5.33 7.96 -6.54
CA TYR A 187 -5.72 7.71 -7.93
C TYR A 187 -4.55 7.68 -8.93
N SER A 188 -3.37 8.16 -8.53
CA SER A 188 -2.15 8.12 -9.35
C SER A 188 -1.40 6.79 -9.24
N ILE A 189 -1.84 5.90 -8.35
CA ILE A 189 -1.17 4.63 -8.07
C ILE A 189 -1.58 3.58 -9.11
N LYS A 190 -0.59 2.91 -9.68
CA LYS A 190 -0.77 1.74 -10.54
C LYS A 190 -0.35 0.49 -9.78
N LEU A 191 -1.31 -0.31 -9.33
CA LEU A 191 -1.02 -1.55 -8.59
C LEU A 191 -0.32 -2.59 -9.46
N SER A 192 -0.50 -2.52 -10.78
CA SER A 192 0.25 -3.31 -11.75
C SER A 192 1.77 -3.18 -11.61
N GLU A 193 2.28 -2.01 -11.21
CA GLU A 193 3.71 -1.78 -11.00
C GLU A 193 4.27 -2.55 -9.81
N TYR A 194 3.42 -3.03 -8.90
CA TYR A 194 3.81 -3.73 -7.68
C TYR A 194 3.41 -5.21 -7.69
N PHE A 195 2.18 -5.52 -8.11
CA PHE A 195 1.58 -6.84 -7.92
C PHE A 195 1.64 -7.74 -9.16
N LEU A 196 1.86 -7.18 -10.35
CA LEU A 196 2.02 -7.97 -11.59
C LEU A 196 3.48 -8.29 -11.90
N ARG A 197 4.43 -7.81 -11.09
CA ARG A 197 5.84 -8.17 -11.19
C ARG A 197 6.10 -9.55 -10.57
N GLU A 198 7.24 -10.15 -10.93
CA GLU A 198 7.70 -11.37 -10.30
C GLU A 198 7.95 -11.15 -8.79
N MET A 199 7.09 -11.71 -7.93
CA MET A 199 7.23 -11.64 -6.46
C MET A 199 8.16 -12.75 -5.93
N LYS A 200 9.45 -12.64 -6.26
CA LYS A 200 10.51 -13.35 -5.52
C LYS A 200 10.86 -12.52 -4.28
N ILE A 201 10.77 -13.15 -3.10
CA ILE A 201 10.87 -12.44 -1.81
C ILE A 201 12.25 -12.65 -1.18
N MET A 202 12.73 -13.90 -1.19
CA MET A 202 14.02 -14.26 -0.58
C MET A 202 14.84 -15.14 -1.52
N LYS A 203 16.16 -15.05 -1.36
CA LYS A 203 17.14 -15.96 -1.95
C LYS A 203 18.07 -16.44 -0.84
N SER A 204 18.41 -17.73 -0.84
CA SER A 204 19.41 -18.29 0.08
C SER A 204 20.21 -19.38 -0.62
N GLU A 205 21.49 -19.49 -0.26
CA GLU A 205 22.36 -20.58 -0.69
C GLU A 205 22.07 -21.88 0.08
N ASN A 206 21.55 -21.79 1.31
CA ASN A 206 21.17 -22.92 2.14
C ASN A 206 19.64 -22.96 2.30
N GLN A 207 18.95 -23.69 1.43
CA GLN A 207 17.47 -23.71 1.35
C GLN A 207 16.75 -24.32 2.58
N ALA A 208 17.47 -24.79 3.60
CA ALA A 208 16.85 -25.44 4.74
C ALA A 208 16.15 -24.41 5.67
N ASN A 209 14.84 -24.57 5.86
CA ASN A 209 13.98 -23.90 6.86
C ASN A 209 13.50 -22.45 6.59
N LEU A 210 13.47 -21.97 5.34
CA LEU A 210 12.79 -20.71 5.03
C LEU A 210 11.25 -20.87 4.99
N PRO A 211 10.46 -19.87 5.45
CA PRO A 211 9.01 -19.94 5.39
C PRO A 211 8.51 -19.92 3.95
N GLN A 212 7.39 -20.61 3.72
CA GLN A 212 6.70 -20.54 2.44
C GLN A 212 5.87 -19.26 2.38
N PHE A 213 6.23 -18.36 1.46
CA PHE A 213 5.43 -17.16 1.19
C PHE A 213 4.22 -17.51 0.33
N VAL A 214 3.08 -17.70 1.00
CA VAL A 214 1.76 -17.88 0.38
C VAL A 214 1.11 -16.53 0.05
N GLY A 215 0.07 -16.52 -0.79
CA GLY A 215 -0.66 -15.29 -1.15
C GLY A 215 -0.16 -14.60 -2.43
N ARG A 216 0.96 -15.04 -3.03
CA ARG A 216 1.56 -14.37 -4.19
C ARG A 216 0.66 -14.39 -5.43
N ALA A 217 0.00 -15.51 -5.69
CA ALA A 217 -0.91 -15.64 -6.82
C ALA A 217 -2.16 -14.77 -6.61
N GLU A 218 -2.65 -14.73 -5.38
CA GLU A 218 -3.78 -13.93 -4.93
C GLU A 218 -3.47 -12.44 -5.04
N PHE A 219 -2.27 -11.99 -4.63
CA PHE A 219 -1.82 -10.61 -4.79
C PHE A 219 -1.76 -10.19 -6.26
N ARG A 220 -1.20 -11.04 -7.13
CA ARG A 220 -1.20 -10.81 -8.58
C ARG A 220 -2.62 -10.68 -9.12
N ARG A 221 -3.54 -11.54 -8.66
CA ARG A 221 -4.95 -11.49 -9.01
C ARG A 221 -5.63 -10.20 -8.52
N LEU A 222 -5.36 -9.75 -7.29
CA LEU A 222 -5.86 -8.47 -6.77
C LEU A 222 -5.41 -7.30 -7.65
N GLY A 223 -4.12 -7.22 -7.96
CA GLY A 223 -3.58 -6.19 -8.85
C GLY A 223 -4.26 -6.19 -10.21
N PHE A 224 -4.39 -7.36 -10.83
CA PHE A 224 -5.08 -7.50 -12.11
C PHE A 224 -6.54 -7.05 -12.04
N CYS A 225 -7.29 -7.51 -11.05
CA CYS A 225 -8.71 -7.19 -10.92
C CYS A 225 -8.97 -5.72 -10.64
N ILE A 226 -8.12 -5.05 -9.85
CA ILE A 226 -8.26 -3.62 -9.58
C ILE A 226 -8.00 -2.81 -10.86
N GLU A 227 -6.97 -3.16 -11.63
CA GLU A 227 -6.65 -2.51 -12.90
C GLU A 227 -7.72 -2.74 -13.98
N ASN A 228 -8.40 -3.90 -13.94
CA ASN A 228 -9.46 -4.29 -14.87
C ASN A 228 -10.88 -4.04 -14.35
N CYS A 229 -11.05 -3.27 -13.26
CA CYS A 229 -12.38 -2.88 -12.77
C CYS A 229 -13.27 -4.05 -12.30
N TYR A 230 -12.71 -5.07 -11.65
CA TYR A 230 -13.46 -6.21 -11.13
C TYR A 230 -13.58 -6.19 -9.60
N PRO A 231 -14.25 -5.18 -8.99
CA PRO A 231 -14.32 -5.04 -7.53
C PRO A 231 -14.98 -6.23 -6.84
N LEU A 232 -15.97 -6.89 -7.47
CA LEU A 232 -16.60 -8.05 -6.87
C LEU A 232 -15.64 -9.25 -6.80
N VAL A 233 -14.87 -9.49 -7.86
CA VAL A 233 -13.81 -10.50 -7.86
C VAL A 233 -12.79 -10.21 -6.76
N VAL A 234 -12.36 -8.94 -6.62
CA VAL A 234 -11.43 -8.53 -5.55
C VAL A 234 -11.96 -8.93 -4.17
N LEU A 235 -13.24 -8.69 -3.89
CA LEU A 235 -13.85 -9.05 -2.60
C LEU A 235 -13.80 -10.56 -2.34
N HIS A 236 -14.05 -11.40 -3.35
CA HIS A 236 -13.95 -12.86 -3.21
C HIS A 236 -12.52 -13.33 -3.02
N VAL A 237 -11.56 -12.75 -3.75
CA VAL A 237 -10.14 -13.02 -3.50
C VAL A 237 -9.76 -12.66 -2.07
N LEU A 238 -10.19 -11.50 -1.58
CA LEU A 238 -9.93 -11.07 -0.20
C LEU A 238 -10.60 -11.97 0.84
N ASP A 239 -11.82 -12.44 0.59
CA ASP A 239 -12.55 -13.34 1.50
C ASP A 239 -11.83 -14.69 1.63
N GLY A 240 -11.40 -15.27 0.50
CA GLY A 240 -10.68 -16.54 0.45
C GLY A 240 -9.25 -16.53 1.03
N MET A 241 -8.65 -15.35 1.26
CA MET A 241 -7.29 -15.26 1.81
C MET A 241 -7.25 -15.47 3.32
N ASP A 242 -6.41 -16.40 3.77
CA ASP A 242 -6.15 -16.62 5.20
C ASP A 242 -5.02 -15.71 5.70
N LEU A 243 -5.37 -14.70 6.50
CA LEU A 243 -4.42 -13.71 7.03
C LEU A 243 -3.37 -14.33 7.95
N GLU A 244 -3.71 -15.43 8.65
CA GLU A 244 -2.79 -16.06 9.62
C GLU A 244 -1.64 -16.79 8.92
N LYS A 245 -1.82 -17.15 7.64
CA LYS A 245 -0.78 -17.79 6.84
C LYS A 245 0.18 -16.80 6.17
N LEU A 246 -0.16 -15.51 6.13
CA LEU A 246 0.72 -14.49 5.57
C LEU A 246 1.89 -14.21 6.53
N VAL A 247 3.10 -14.17 5.99
CA VAL A 247 4.30 -13.94 6.80
C VAL A 247 4.33 -12.47 7.22
N SER A 248 4.45 -12.20 8.53
CA SER A 248 4.49 -10.82 9.02
C SER A 248 5.82 -10.14 8.71
N GLU A 249 5.80 -8.81 8.67
CA GLU A 249 6.98 -7.97 8.48
C GLU A 249 8.04 -8.21 9.58
N GLU A 250 7.60 -8.43 10.83
CA GLU A 250 8.48 -8.78 11.95
C GLU A 250 9.16 -10.12 11.71
N LYS A 251 8.42 -11.11 11.19
CA LYS A 251 9.00 -12.43 10.91
C LYS A 251 10.01 -12.37 9.77
N ILE A 252 9.76 -11.57 8.74
CA ILE A 252 10.71 -11.31 7.64
C ILE A 252 11.98 -10.67 8.19
N MET A 253 11.87 -9.62 9.02
CA MET A 253 13.02 -8.98 9.66
C MET A 253 13.81 -9.95 10.54
N GLU A 254 13.13 -10.74 11.38
CA GLU A 254 13.75 -11.73 12.25
C GLU A 254 14.58 -12.74 11.45
N ILE A 255 14.02 -13.27 10.34
CA ILE A 255 14.74 -14.22 9.47
C ILE A 255 16.02 -13.59 8.92
N VAL A 256 15.93 -12.35 8.42
CA VAL A 256 17.10 -11.68 7.85
C VAL A 256 18.16 -11.46 8.92
N VAL A 257 17.79 -10.85 10.06
CA VAL A 257 18.72 -10.52 11.14
C VAL A 257 19.39 -11.77 11.72
N ASN A 258 18.64 -12.87 11.90
CA ASN A 258 19.18 -14.13 12.39
C ASN A 258 20.13 -14.82 11.39
N ASN A 259 20.10 -14.41 10.11
CA ASN A 259 20.96 -14.92 9.06
C ASN A 259 22.02 -13.89 8.61
N LEU A 260 22.21 -12.82 9.39
CA LEU A 260 23.35 -11.91 9.26
C LEU A 260 24.52 -12.45 10.07
N GLU A 261 25.59 -12.80 9.36
CA GLU A 261 26.86 -13.22 9.97
C GLU A 261 27.92 -12.13 9.85
N ILE A 262 28.94 -12.21 10.69
CA ILE A 262 30.12 -11.36 10.58
C ILE A 262 31.29 -12.22 10.17
N LYS A 263 31.91 -11.84 9.05
CA LYS A 263 33.13 -12.47 8.57
C LYS A 263 34.10 -11.39 8.12
N ASP A 264 35.33 -11.45 8.62
CA ASP A 264 36.39 -10.49 8.30
C ASP A 264 35.97 -9.01 8.49
N GLY A 265 35.15 -8.74 9.52
CA GLY A 265 34.63 -7.40 9.81
C GLY A 265 33.57 -6.88 8.83
N LYS A 266 32.94 -7.76 8.03
CA LYS A 266 31.84 -7.43 7.11
C LYS A 266 30.56 -8.18 7.49
N LEU A 267 29.40 -7.57 7.22
CA LEU A 267 28.11 -8.26 7.32
C LEU A 267 27.92 -9.17 6.10
N ILE A 268 27.73 -10.45 6.30
CA ILE A 268 27.39 -11.41 5.24
C ILE A 268 25.94 -11.84 5.43
N GLN A 269 25.18 -11.86 4.33
CA GLN A 269 23.80 -12.33 4.32
C GLN A 269 23.73 -13.77 3.81
N ASN A 270 23.34 -14.71 4.66
CA ASN A 270 23.03 -16.07 4.20
C ASN A 270 21.63 -16.17 3.56
N VAL A 271 20.76 -15.21 3.90
CA VAL A 271 19.43 -15.04 3.35
C VAL A 271 19.29 -13.59 2.91
N GLU A 272 19.14 -13.39 1.61
CA GLU A 272 18.97 -12.08 0.99
C GLU A 272 17.49 -11.82 0.74
N LEU A 273 16.99 -10.64 1.12
CA LEU A 273 15.73 -10.17 0.59
C LEU A 273 15.92 -9.66 -0.85
N LEU A 274 14.91 -9.91 -1.65
CA LEU A 274 14.74 -9.34 -2.98
C LEU A 274 13.68 -8.23 -2.92
N GLU A 275 13.60 -7.41 -3.97
CA GLU A 275 12.64 -6.31 -4.07
C GLU A 275 11.18 -6.75 -3.81
N GLY A 276 10.83 -7.99 -4.20
CA GLY A 276 9.50 -8.55 -3.98
C GLY A 276 9.11 -8.69 -2.50
N ALA A 277 10.04 -8.66 -1.55
CA ALA A 277 9.73 -8.64 -0.11
C ALA A 277 8.96 -7.37 0.28
N THR A 278 9.37 -6.22 -0.26
CA THR A 278 8.71 -4.93 -0.02
C THR A 278 7.29 -4.94 -0.59
N TYR A 279 7.12 -5.47 -1.81
CA TYR A 279 5.81 -5.58 -2.45
C TYR A 279 4.89 -6.58 -1.77
N TYR A 280 5.46 -7.64 -1.19
CA TYR A 280 4.72 -8.62 -0.39
C TYR A 280 4.09 -7.99 0.85
N VAL A 281 4.84 -7.15 1.56
CA VAL A 281 4.33 -6.46 2.75
C VAL A 281 3.28 -5.41 2.37
N LEU A 282 3.52 -4.61 1.32
CA LEU A 282 2.51 -3.67 0.80
C LEU A 282 1.19 -4.40 0.46
N ALA A 283 1.28 -5.53 -0.24
CA ALA A 283 0.10 -6.35 -0.56
C ALA A 283 -0.59 -6.87 0.70
N THR A 284 0.18 -7.33 1.69
CA THR A 284 -0.34 -7.80 2.97
C THR A 284 -1.08 -6.70 3.73
N HIS A 285 -0.57 -5.46 3.72
CA HIS A 285 -1.25 -4.31 4.31
C HIS A 285 -2.56 -3.98 3.59
N LEU A 286 -2.57 -4.03 2.25
CA LEU A 286 -3.78 -3.86 1.46
C LEU A 286 -4.84 -4.91 1.82
N VAL A 287 -4.47 -6.20 1.87
CA VAL A 287 -5.40 -7.26 2.24
C VAL A 287 -5.94 -7.06 3.65
N LYS A 288 -5.07 -6.76 4.63
CA LYS A 288 -5.51 -6.46 6.01
C LYS A 288 -6.50 -5.29 6.06
N ARG A 289 -6.35 -4.27 5.20
CA ARG A 289 -7.22 -3.09 5.16
C ARG A 289 -8.60 -3.37 4.57
N TYR A 290 -8.67 -4.14 3.50
CA TYR A 290 -9.88 -4.33 2.70
C TYR A 290 -10.58 -5.68 2.89
N LYS A 291 -9.98 -6.61 3.63
CA LYS A 291 -10.59 -7.92 3.89
C LYS A 291 -11.95 -7.74 4.58
N VAL A 292 -12.96 -8.30 3.95
CA VAL A 292 -14.34 -8.42 4.44
C VAL A 292 -14.83 -9.83 4.11
N LYS A 293 -15.74 -10.35 4.92
CA LYS A 293 -16.33 -11.67 4.69
C LYS A 293 -17.64 -11.58 3.92
N LYS A 294 -17.92 -12.59 3.09
CA LYS A 294 -19.22 -12.75 2.42
C LYS A 294 -20.35 -12.89 3.46
N PRO A 295 -21.55 -12.32 3.22
CA PRO A 295 -22.00 -11.57 2.06
C PRO A 295 -21.50 -10.10 2.03
N PHE A 296 -21.19 -9.59 0.83
CA PHE A 296 -20.64 -8.24 0.67
C PHE A 296 -21.73 -7.20 0.41
N SER A 297 -21.73 -6.10 1.16
CA SER A 297 -22.64 -4.99 0.87
C SER A 297 -22.22 -4.22 -0.38
N VAL A 298 -23.14 -3.46 -0.96
CA VAL A 298 -22.82 -2.52 -2.04
C VAL A 298 -21.72 -1.52 -1.64
N ASP A 299 -21.69 -1.10 -0.37
CA ASP A 299 -20.62 -0.23 0.13
C ASP A 299 -19.26 -0.91 0.15
N ASN A 300 -19.20 -2.24 0.36
CA ASN A 300 -17.96 -2.98 0.22
C ASN A 300 -17.45 -2.92 -1.23
N VAL A 301 -18.32 -3.09 -2.22
CA VAL A 301 -17.98 -2.98 -3.65
C VAL A 301 -17.48 -1.57 -3.97
N ARG A 302 -18.19 -0.53 -3.52
CA ARG A 302 -17.79 0.87 -3.69
C ARG A 302 -16.45 1.19 -3.03
N ASN A 303 -16.19 0.61 -1.86
CA ASN A 303 -14.91 0.80 -1.18
C ASN A 303 -13.75 0.22 -1.99
N ILE A 304 -13.91 -0.93 -2.64
CA ILE A 304 -12.88 -1.46 -3.56
C ILE A 304 -12.71 -0.57 -4.78
N LEU A 305 -13.78 0.02 -5.31
CA LEU A 305 -13.70 0.93 -6.45
C LEU A 305 -12.83 2.17 -6.19
N ASN A 306 -12.61 2.56 -4.93
CA ASN A 306 -11.67 3.63 -4.58
C ASN A 306 -10.22 3.30 -4.94
N LEU A 307 -9.87 2.01 -5.06
CA LEU A 307 -8.54 1.56 -5.50
C LEU A 307 -8.37 1.59 -7.02
N THR A 308 -9.45 1.81 -7.78
CA THR A 308 -9.43 1.79 -9.25
C THR A 308 -9.24 3.19 -9.84
N SER A 309 -8.96 3.25 -11.15
CA SER A 309 -8.84 4.54 -11.84
C SER A 309 -10.13 5.38 -11.72
N PRO A 310 -10.04 6.73 -11.77
CA PRO A 310 -11.24 7.59 -11.67
C PRO A 310 -12.33 7.27 -12.70
N THR A 311 -11.94 6.91 -13.92
CA THR A 311 -12.86 6.51 -14.98
C THR A 311 -13.58 5.22 -14.65
N CYS A 312 -12.82 4.21 -14.22
CA CYS A 312 -13.33 2.92 -13.79
C CYS A 312 -14.37 3.11 -12.67
N ARG A 313 -13.96 3.74 -11.58
CA ARG A 313 -14.83 4.05 -10.44
C ARG A 313 -16.10 4.78 -10.84
N ARG A 314 -16.02 5.79 -11.72
CA ARG A 314 -17.18 6.56 -12.16
C ARG A 314 -18.19 5.66 -12.89
N ILE A 315 -17.73 4.91 -13.89
CA ILE A 315 -18.60 4.01 -14.68
C ILE A 315 -19.16 2.90 -13.79
N SER A 316 -18.32 2.32 -12.93
CA SER A 316 -18.72 1.26 -12.02
C SER A 316 -19.77 1.71 -11.00
N ASN A 317 -19.62 2.92 -10.45
CA ASN A 317 -20.63 3.49 -9.57
C ASN A 317 -21.95 3.77 -10.30
N GLN A 318 -21.91 4.22 -11.56
CA GLN A 318 -23.13 4.38 -12.37
C GLN A 318 -23.87 3.06 -12.55
N ILE A 319 -23.17 1.97 -12.87
CA ILE A 319 -23.76 0.62 -12.99
C ILE A 319 -24.40 0.18 -11.67
N ILE A 320 -23.71 0.41 -10.54
CA ILE A 320 -24.24 0.10 -9.20
C ILE A 320 -25.49 0.93 -8.91
N ASP A 321 -25.45 2.23 -9.18
CA ASP A 321 -26.57 3.15 -8.89
C ASP A 321 -27.81 2.79 -9.72
N GLU A 322 -27.63 2.46 -11.00
CA GLU A 322 -28.70 1.98 -11.89
C GLU A 322 -29.33 0.69 -11.36
N MET A 323 -28.50 -0.32 -11.03
CA MET A 323 -28.97 -1.57 -10.43
C MET A 323 -29.74 -1.32 -9.12
N MET A 324 -29.27 -0.40 -8.28
CA MET A 324 -29.94 -0.06 -7.03
C MET A 324 -31.28 0.65 -7.25
N ILE A 325 -31.40 1.51 -8.26
CA ILE A 325 -32.67 2.15 -8.65
C ILE A 325 -33.67 1.07 -9.08
N GLU A 326 -33.25 0.14 -9.94
CA GLU A 326 -34.09 -0.95 -10.43
C GLU A 326 -34.55 -1.88 -9.31
N LEU A 327 -33.65 -2.29 -8.41
CA LEU A 327 -33.98 -3.11 -7.24
C LEU A 327 -34.96 -2.40 -6.30
N ASN A 328 -34.74 -1.11 -6.02
CA ASN A 328 -35.66 -0.33 -5.21
C ASN A 328 -37.05 -0.22 -5.84
N TYR A 329 -37.13 -0.12 -7.16
CA TYR A 329 -38.41 -0.14 -7.87
C TYR A 329 -39.12 -1.50 -7.69
N LEU A 330 -38.40 -2.61 -7.87
CA LEU A 330 -38.93 -3.96 -7.67
C LEU A 330 -39.45 -4.17 -6.24
N LEU A 331 -38.71 -3.71 -5.24
CA LEU A 331 -39.07 -3.82 -3.83
C LEU A 331 -40.31 -2.99 -3.48
N ARG A 332 -40.34 -1.71 -3.87
CA ARG A 332 -41.38 -0.76 -3.45
C ARG A 332 -42.69 -0.88 -4.23
N HIS A 333 -42.60 -1.20 -5.52
CA HIS A 333 -43.76 -1.11 -6.42
C HIS A 333 -44.25 -2.47 -6.90
N LEU A 334 -43.39 -3.49 -6.86
CA LEU A 334 -43.68 -4.79 -7.43
C LEU A 334 -43.63 -5.94 -6.41
N GLY A 335 -43.37 -5.63 -5.13
CA GLY A 335 -43.50 -6.58 -4.03
C GLY A 335 -42.45 -7.70 -4.03
N LEU A 336 -41.26 -7.45 -4.60
CA LEU A 336 -40.10 -8.31 -4.39
C LEU A 336 -39.86 -8.45 -2.88
N ARG A 337 -39.63 -9.68 -2.41
CA ARG A 337 -39.44 -9.96 -0.98
C ARG A 337 -37.96 -10.06 -0.64
N GLU A 338 -37.65 -10.06 0.65
CA GLU A 338 -36.35 -10.49 1.14
C GLU A 338 -36.03 -11.90 0.62
N GLY A 339 -34.78 -12.12 0.26
CA GLY A 339 -34.36 -13.37 -0.38
C GLY A 339 -33.08 -13.23 -1.19
N GLU A 340 -32.72 -14.31 -1.85
CA GLU A 340 -31.56 -14.40 -2.73
C GLU A 340 -32.01 -14.64 -4.17
N TYR A 341 -31.53 -13.80 -5.07
CA TYR A 341 -31.88 -13.81 -6.47
C TYR A 341 -30.61 -13.73 -7.31
N SER A 342 -30.54 -14.43 -8.45
CA SER A 342 -29.47 -14.17 -9.40
C SER A 342 -29.67 -12.81 -10.08
N LEU A 343 -28.57 -12.18 -10.49
CA LEU A 343 -28.64 -10.94 -11.24
C LEU A 343 -29.35 -11.16 -12.59
N GLU A 344 -29.21 -12.35 -13.19
CA GLU A 344 -29.94 -12.76 -14.39
C GLU A 344 -31.46 -12.84 -14.14
N GLN A 345 -31.89 -13.41 -13.03
CA GLN A 345 -33.29 -13.46 -12.60
C GLN A 345 -33.89 -12.05 -12.58
N ILE A 346 -33.21 -11.12 -11.90
CA ILE A 346 -33.62 -9.71 -11.80
C ILE A 346 -33.62 -9.04 -13.18
N SER A 347 -32.55 -9.23 -13.96
CA SER A 347 -32.40 -8.64 -15.29
C SER A 347 -33.48 -9.10 -16.27
N ASN A 348 -33.84 -10.39 -16.23
CA ASN A 348 -34.87 -10.95 -17.10
C ASN A 348 -36.27 -10.49 -16.71
N LEU A 349 -36.52 -10.27 -15.42
CA LEU A 349 -37.76 -9.65 -14.95
C LEU A 349 -37.90 -8.22 -15.47
N LEU A 350 -36.84 -7.41 -15.36
CA LEU A 350 -36.84 -6.00 -15.80
C LEU A 350 -37.02 -5.82 -17.31
N LYS A 351 -36.64 -6.83 -18.11
CA LYS A 351 -36.87 -6.84 -19.57
C LYS A 351 -38.32 -7.13 -19.96
N GLN A 352 -39.15 -7.68 -19.06
CA GLN A 352 -40.55 -7.95 -19.37
C GLN A 352 -41.38 -6.65 -19.37
N PRO A 353 -42.32 -6.47 -20.32
CA PRO A 353 -43.26 -5.36 -20.25
C PRO A 353 -44.03 -5.37 -18.93
N LEU A 354 -44.17 -4.21 -18.28
CA LEU A 354 -44.89 -4.08 -17.01
C LEU A 354 -46.31 -4.67 -17.08
N THR A 355 -46.97 -4.53 -18.23
CA THR A 355 -48.30 -5.10 -18.50
C THR A 355 -48.33 -6.62 -18.45
N GLU A 356 -47.26 -7.31 -18.83
CA GLU A 356 -47.14 -8.77 -18.73
C GLU A 356 -46.90 -9.22 -17.30
N ILE A 357 -46.11 -8.47 -16.53
CA ILE A 357 -45.85 -8.77 -15.11
C ILE A 357 -47.16 -8.64 -14.31
N ILE A 358 -47.90 -7.55 -14.52
CA ILE A 358 -49.18 -7.31 -13.83
C ILE A 358 -50.25 -8.33 -14.24
N ARG A 359 -50.30 -8.71 -15.53
CA ARG A 359 -51.30 -9.66 -16.06
C ARG A 359 -51.18 -11.07 -15.53
N LYS A 360 -49.99 -11.49 -15.07
CA LYS A 360 -49.76 -12.87 -14.66
C LYS A 360 -50.47 -13.22 -13.35
N GLU A 361 -50.95 -12.26 -12.56
CA GLU A 361 -51.53 -12.46 -11.20
C GLU A 361 -50.68 -13.38 -10.29
N GLU A 362 -49.43 -13.64 -10.66
CA GLU A 362 -48.47 -14.49 -9.97
C GLU A 362 -47.59 -13.63 -9.08
N SER A 363 -47.12 -14.19 -7.96
CA SER A 363 -46.13 -13.47 -7.17
C SER A 363 -44.81 -13.38 -7.95
N ILE A 364 -44.11 -12.25 -7.83
CA ILE A 364 -42.81 -12.08 -8.52
C ILE A 364 -41.80 -13.15 -8.09
N GLY A 365 -41.89 -13.63 -6.85
CA GLY A 365 -41.09 -14.78 -6.39
C GLY A 365 -41.30 -16.02 -7.26
N ASP A 366 -42.53 -16.30 -7.68
CA ASP A 366 -42.85 -17.44 -8.54
C ASP A 366 -42.39 -17.23 -9.99
N ILE A 367 -42.39 -15.97 -10.47
CA ILE A 367 -41.83 -15.63 -11.78
C ILE A 367 -40.31 -15.83 -11.78
N LEU A 368 -39.64 -15.40 -10.70
CA LEU A 368 -38.19 -15.50 -10.55
C LEU A 368 -37.72 -16.96 -10.37
N SER A 369 -38.48 -17.81 -9.68
CA SER A 369 -38.13 -19.22 -9.47
C SER A 369 -38.06 -20.06 -10.76
N ARG A 370 -38.67 -19.58 -11.86
CA ARG A 370 -38.63 -20.22 -13.19
C ARG A 370 -37.28 -20.06 -13.90
N TYR A 371 -36.52 -19.04 -13.53
CA TYR A 371 -35.16 -18.86 -14.06
C TYR A 371 -34.20 -19.72 -13.25
N LYS A 372 -33.52 -20.63 -13.95
CA LYS A 372 -32.48 -21.45 -13.34
C LYS A 372 -31.18 -20.65 -13.30
N ARG A 373 -30.43 -20.86 -12.23
CA ARG A 373 -29.05 -20.39 -12.10
C ARG A 373 -28.16 -21.25 -12.97
N GLU A 374 -27.33 -20.64 -13.80
CA GLU A 374 -26.36 -21.34 -14.64
C GLU A 374 -24.95 -20.81 -14.38
N CYS A 375 -24.07 -21.65 -13.81
CA CYS A 375 -22.64 -21.36 -13.72
C CYS A 375 -21.90 -21.66 -15.02
N GLY A 376 -22.55 -21.42 -16.17
CA GLY A 376 -22.03 -21.72 -17.49
C GLY A 376 -20.83 -20.85 -17.89
N SER A 377 -20.68 -20.56 -19.18
CA SER A 377 -19.55 -19.77 -19.70
C SER A 377 -19.45 -18.39 -19.05
N ILE A 378 -18.62 -18.26 -18.01
CA ILE A 378 -18.44 -17.02 -17.26
C ILE A 378 -17.98 -15.90 -18.20
N ASN A 379 -18.75 -14.82 -18.22
CA ASN A 379 -18.47 -13.61 -18.95
C ASN A 379 -18.41 -12.41 -17.99
N LEU A 380 -17.19 -12.11 -17.53
CA LEU A 380 -16.92 -10.97 -16.66
C LEU A 380 -17.02 -9.67 -17.48
N SER A 381 -18.21 -9.08 -17.48
CA SER A 381 -18.49 -7.79 -18.11
C SER A 381 -18.56 -6.67 -17.06
N GLY A 382 -18.32 -5.43 -17.50
CA GLY A 382 -18.44 -4.24 -16.65
C GLY A 382 -17.61 -4.33 -15.37
N ILE A 383 -18.28 -4.38 -14.22
CA ILE A 383 -17.65 -4.37 -12.89
C ILE A 383 -17.30 -5.77 -12.35
N GLY A 384 -17.08 -6.72 -13.27
CA GLY A 384 -16.90 -8.13 -12.93
C GLY A 384 -18.22 -8.82 -12.56
N LEU A 385 -19.37 -8.30 -12.99
CA LEU A 385 -20.66 -8.96 -12.77
C LEU A 385 -20.92 -9.91 -13.92
N ASP A 386 -21.05 -11.19 -13.59
CA ASP A 386 -21.64 -12.17 -14.48
C ASP A 386 -23.09 -12.40 -14.04
N PRO A 387 -24.10 -12.13 -14.88
CA PRO A 387 -25.51 -12.22 -14.47
C PRO A 387 -25.91 -13.60 -13.92
N GLY A 388 -25.38 -14.68 -14.47
CA GLY A 388 -25.72 -16.05 -14.07
C GLY A 388 -25.03 -16.46 -12.77
N ALA A 389 -23.81 -15.98 -12.54
CA ALA A 389 -23.03 -16.30 -11.34
C ALA A 389 -23.26 -15.34 -10.16
N THR A 390 -23.74 -14.11 -10.41
CA THR A 390 -23.90 -13.07 -9.37
C THR A 390 -25.23 -13.23 -8.64
N ILE A 391 -25.17 -13.21 -7.32
CA ILE A 391 -26.30 -13.21 -6.39
C ILE A 391 -26.50 -11.81 -5.81
N ILE A 392 -27.75 -11.37 -5.85
CA ILE A 392 -28.28 -10.23 -5.13
C ILE A 392 -29.08 -10.77 -3.94
N LYS A 393 -28.60 -10.51 -2.74
CA LYS A 393 -29.31 -10.84 -1.50
C LYS A 393 -29.91 -9.58 -0.91
N ILE A 394 -31.20 -9.65 -0.61
CA ILE A 394 -31.98 -8.57 -0.02
C ILE A 394 -32.36 -9.01 1.40
N ASP A 395 -31.91 -8.24 2.39
CA ASP A 395 -32.16 -8.47 3.81
C ASP A 395 -32.61 -7.14 4.43
N SER A 396 -33.92 -7.02 4.65
CA SER A 396 -34.61 -5.77 4.99
C SER A 396 -34.25 -4.64 4.02
N ASP A 397 -33.61 -3.57 4.50
CA ASP A 397 -33.20 -2.43 3.67
C ASP A 397 -31.76 -2.54 3.14
N LYS A 398 -31.11 -3.71 3.29
CA LYS A 398 -29.72 -3.93 2.86
C LYS A 398 -29.65 -4.85 1.66
N ILE A 399 -28.85 -4.41 0.68
CA ILE A 399 -28.56 -5.17 -0.53
C ILE A 399 -27.11 -5.63 -0.48
N TYR A 400 -26.93 -6.92 -0.69
CA TYR A 400 -25.64 -7.58 -0.76
C TYR A 400 -25.43 -8.20 -2.14
N VAL A 401 -24.19 -8.22 -2.59
CA VAL A 401 -23.79 -8.74 -3.91
C VAL A 401 -22.61 -9.68 -3.72
N TYR A 402 -22.72 -10.90 -4.24
CA TYR A 402 -21.65 -11.90 -4.19
C TYR A 402 -21.82 -12.92 -5.33
N TYR A 403 -20.89 -13.86 -5.50
CA TYR A 403 -21.03 -14.95 -6.48
C TYR A 403 -21.59 -16.17 -5.78
N ALA A 404 -22.47 -16.90 -6.47
CA ALA A 404 -22.94 -18.19 -6.00
C ALA A 404 -21.76 -19.12 -5.70
N ASP A 405 -21.83 -19.87 -4.60
CA ASP A 405 -20.74 -20.74 -4.14
C ASP A 405 -20.29 -21.71 -5.22
N GLU A 406 -21.24 -22.27 -5.97
CA GLU A 406 -20.97 -23.20 -7.07
C GLU A 406 -20.34 -22.56 -8.32
N CYS A 407 -20.39 -21.23 -8.46
CA CYS A 407 -19.82 -20.51 -9.61
C CYS A 407 -18.49 -19.80 -9.29
N GLU A 408 -18.13 -19.67 -8.01
CA GLU A 408 -17.00 -18.86 -7.54
C GLU A 408 -15.67 -19.30 -8.16
N ASP A 409 -15.39 -20.61 -8.14
CA ASP A 409 -14.17 -21.18 -8.73
C ASP A 409 -14.07 -20.91 -10.24
N SER A 410 -15.19 -21.00 -10.97
CA SER A 410 -15.24 -20.72 -12.41
C SER A 410 -14.93 -19.25 -12.70
N VAL A 411 -15.43 -18.33 -11.86
CA VAL A 411 -15.12 -16.90 -11.96
C VAL A 411 -13.64 -16.64 -11.71
N LEU A 412 -13.09 -17.19 -10.63
CA LEU A 412 -11.68 -17.02 -10.29
C LEU A 412 -10.75 -17.66 -11.33
N SER A 413 -11.15 -18.78 -11.93
CA SER A 413 -10.43 -19.40 -13.05
C SER A 413 -10.45 -18.53 -14.30
N LYS A 414 -11.60 -17.93 -14.64
CA LYS A 414 -11.71 -17.03 -15.80
C LYS A 414 -10.75 -15.86 -15.71
N VAL A 415 -10.58 -15.28 -14.52
CA VAL A 415 -9.63 -14.20 -14.26
C VAL A 415 -8.20 -14.68 -14.44
N LYS A 416 -7.88 -15.88 -13.92
CA LYS A 416 -6.57 -16.49 -14.12
C LYS A 416 -6.24 -16.65 -15.61
N ASP A 417 -7.20 -17.10 -16.42
CA ASP A 417 -7.03 -17.25 -17.86
C ASP A 417 -6.78 -15.90 -18.56
N GLN A 418 -7.47 -14.83 -18.12
CA GLN A 418 -7.29 -13.48 -18.66
C GLN A 418 -5.95 -12.84 -18.28
N MET A 419 -5.37 -13.22 -17.14
CA MET A 419 -4.08 -12.70 -16.68
C MET A 419 -2.91 -13.18 -17.53
N GLY A 420 -3.04 -14.35 -18.18
CA GLY A 420 -1.92 -15.07 -18.79
C GLY A 420 -0.93 -15.60 -17.75
N ASP A 421 -0.10 -16.56 -18.15
CA ASP A 421 0.96 -17.12 -17.30
C ASP A 421 1.99 -16.05 -16.86
#